data_AF-A0A7Y5NWE0-F1
#
_entry.id   AF-A0A7Y5NWE0-F1
#
_cell.length_a   1.000
_cell.length_b   1.000
_cell.length_c   1.000
_cell.angle_alpha   90.00
_cell.angle_beta   90.00
_cell.angle_gamma   90.00
#
_symmetry.space_group_name_H-M   'P 1'
#
loop_
_entity.id
_entity.type
_entity.pdbx_description
1 polymer ?
#
loop_
_entity_poly.entity_id
_entity_poly.type
_entity_poly.pdbx_seq_one_letter_code
_entity_poly.pdbx_strand_id
1 'polypeptide(L)'
;MRPAAPPSSALRIIDQERVREGFAYEFALDEQRLTITIGPSPEPTRWRVEAKGRLRATEVRHSVTAEAATRVDAVRAAAVEWAKDTDRRLAFDWQAIETLLGGVKAL
;
A
#
# COMPACT_ATOMS: atom_id res chain seq x y z
N MET A 1 29.80 15.88 13.93
CA MET A 1 29.07 14.69 14.42
C MET A 1 27.85 14.53 13.52
N ARG A 2 27.87 13.63 12.53
CA ARG A 2 26.68 13.33 11.71
C ARG A 2 25.76 12.44 12.56
N PRO A 3 24.44 12.70 12.63
CA PRO A 3 23.53 11.75 13.25
C PRO A 3 23.57 10.43 12.48
N ALA A 4 23.65 9.32 13.21
CA ALA A 4 23.55 7.98 12.64
C ALA A 4 22.24 7.88 11.85
N ALA A 5 22.31 7.45 10.59
CA ALA A 5 21.12 7.09 9.84
C ALA A 5 20.37 5.99 10.61
N PRO A 6 19.04 6.06 10.73
CA PRO A 6 18.27 5.02 11.41
C PRO A 6 18.47 3.67 10.70
N PRO A 7 18.34 2.54 11.44
CA PRO A 7 18.63 1.21 10.90
C PRO A 7 17.71 0.87 9.71
N SER A 8 18.36 0.40 8.64
CA SER A 8 17.91 -0.45 7.53
C SER A 8 16.41 -0.55 7.23
N SER A 9 15.98 0.09 6.13
CA SER A 9 15.21 -0.44 4.99
C SER A 9 14.15 -1.53 5.19
N ALA A 10 13.49 -1.61 6.34
CA ALA A 10 12.38 -2.52 6.57
C ALA A 10 11.04 -1.83 6.29
N LEU A 11 10.20 -2.49 5.48
CA LEU A 11 8.84 -2.05 5.23
C LEU A 11 8.04 -2.04 6.53
N ARG A 12 7.33 -0.93 6.81
CA ARG A 12 6.50 -0.79 8.01
C ARG A 12 5.30 0.12 7.78
N ILE A 13 4.22 -0.11 8.51
CA ILE A 13 3.11 0.84 8.63
C ILE A 13 3.58 2.00 9.51
N ILE A 14 3.43 3.23 9.03
CA ILE A 14 3.80 4.46 9.74
C ILE A 14 2.60 5.33 10.09
N ASP A 15 1.47 5.12 9.42
CA ASP A 15 0.22 5.80 9.73
C ASP A 15 -0.98 4.93 9.36
N GLN A 16 -2.07 5.11 10.10
CA GLN A 16 -3.35 4.45 9.88
C GLN A 16 -4.46 5.43 10.19
N GLU A 17 -5.28 5.74 9.19
CA GLU A 17 -6.41 6.63 9.35
C GLU A 17 -7.70 6.04 8.79
N ARG A 18 -8.82 6.39 9.42
CA ARG A 18 -10.15 6.08 8.89
C ARG A 18 -10.53 7.18 7.91
N VAL A 19 -10.74 6.81 6.65
CA VAL A 19 -11.15 7.73 5.59
C VAL A 19 -12.62 7.50 5.23
N ARG A 20 -13.21 8.43 4.47
CA ARG A 20 -14.62 8.33 4.04
C ARG A 20 -14.91 7.01 3.30
N GLU A 21 -13.95 6.55 2.51
CA GLU A 21 -14.06 5.34 1.68
C GLU A 21 -13.63 4.06 2.40
N GLY A 22 -13.20 4.11 3.67
CA GLY A 22 -12.73 2.93 4.41
C GLY A 22 -11.57 3.23 5.36
N PHE A 23 -10.46 2.50 5.22
CA PHE A 23 -9.24 2.72 6.00
C PHE A 23 -8.05 2.90 5.07
N ALA A 24 -7.22 3.90 5.36
CA ALA A 24 -5.97 4.13 4.68
C ALA A 24 -4.79 3.76 5.60
N TYR A 25 -3.82 3.08 5.02
CA TYR A 25 -2.60 2.62 5.69
C TYR A 25 -1.40 3.16 4.93
N GLU A 26 -0.56 3.96 5.58
CA GLU A 26 0.67 4.46 4.97
C GLU A 26 1.85 3.57 5.39
N PHE A 27 2.56 3.06 4.38
CA PHE A 27 3.77 2.26 4.51
C PHE A 27 5.00 3.09 4.15
N ALA A 28 6.09 2.84 4.86
CA ALA A 28 7.40 3.42 4.61
C ALA A 28 8.41 2.32 4.28
N LEU A 29 9.15 2.51 3.18
CA LEU A 29 10.33 1.72 2.82
C LEU A 29 11.39 2.70 2.27
N ASP A 30 12.45 2.94 3.02
CA ASP A 30 13.46 3.96 2.68
C ASP A 30 12.83 5.32 2.31
N GLU A 31 13.12 5.81 1.11
CA GLU A 31 12.58 7.05 0.53
C GLU A 31 11.21 6.87 -0.13
N GLN A 32 10.70 5.64 -0.18
CA GLN A 32 9.42 5.30 -0.78
C GLN A 32 8.30 5.35 0.27
N ARG A 33 7.12 5.72 -0.19
CA ARG A 33 5.87 5.69 0.56
C ARG A 33 4.82 4.99 -0.28
N LEU A 34 4.03 4.13 0.37
CA LEU A 34 2.88 3.48 -0.25
C LEU A 34 1.67 3.70 0.65
N THR A 35 0.62 4.28 0.11
CA THR A 35 -0.67 4.40 0.79
C THR A 35 -1.60 3.34 0.22
N ILE A 36 -2.14 2.48 1.07
CA ILE A 36 -3.17 1.51 0.70
C ILE A 36 -4.47 1.90 1.35
N THR A 37 -5.48 2.18 0.53
CA THR A 37 -6.85 2.43 0.99
C THR A 37 -7.68 1.18 0.73
N ILE A 38 -8.29 0.64 1.78
CA ILE A 38 -9.15 -0.55 1.73
C ILE A 38 -10.56 -0.15 2.13
N GLY A 39 -11.53 -0.45 1.26
CA GLY A 39 -12.91 -0.01 1.43
C GLY A 39 -13.93 -0.91 0.74
N PRO A 40 -15.23 -0.75 1.05
CA PRO A 40 -16.28 -1.33 0.22
C PRO A 40 -16.24 -0.76 -1.20
N SER A 41 -16.43 -1.61 -2.20
CA SER A 41 -16.61 -1.21 -3.59
C SER A 41 -18.02 -0.61 -3.80
N PRO A 42 -18.22 0.25 -4.82
CA PRO A 42 -19.55 0.59 -5.31
C PRO A 42 -20.34 -0.64 -5.79
N GLU A 43 -19.66 -1.69 -6.27
CA GLU A 43 -20.28 -2.97 -6.56
C GLU A 43 -20.64 -3.69 -5.26
N PRO A 44 -21.90 -4.13 -5.09
CA PRO A 44 -22.32 -4.82 -3.88
C PRO A 44 -21.48 -6.08 -3.68
N THR A 45 -21.13 -6.37 -2.43
CA THR A 45 -20.35 -7.55 -2.00
C THR A 45 -18.87 -7.58 -2.42
N ARG A 46 -18.35 -6.50 -3.01
CA ARG A 46 -16.92 -6.39 -3.36
C ARG A 46 -16.17 -5.42 -2.45
N TRP A 47 -14.87 -5.64 -2.37
CA TRP A 47 -13.90 -4.78 -1.73
C TRP A 47 -13.08 -4.09 -2.80
N ARG A 48 -12.81 -2.81 -2.59
CA ARG A 48 -11.93 -1.99 -3.40
C ARG A 48 -10.65 -1.70 -2.64
N VAL A 49 -9.52 -1.89 -3.30
CA VAL A 49 -8.20 -1.50 -2.83
C VAL A 49 -7.62 -0.51 -3.80
N GLU A 50 -7.22 0.65 -3.27
CA GLU A 50 -6.45 1.63 -3.99
C GLU A 50 -5.04 1.68 -3.39
N ALA A 51 -4.02 1.55 -4.21
CA ALA A 51 -2.63 1.65 -3.79
C ALA A 51 -1.97 2.81 -4.50
N LYS A 52 -1.34 3.71 -3.74
CA LYS A 52 -0.70 4.94 -4.23
C LYS A 52 0.72 5.01 -3.70
N GLY A 53 1.70 4.92 -4.57
CA GLY A 53 3.12 5.00 -4.21
C GLY A 53 3.74 6.29 -4.68
N ARG A 54 4.69 6.77 -3.88
CA ARG A 54 5.46 7.98 -4.16
C ARG A 54 6.87 7.87 -3.60
N LEU A 55 7.80 8.54 -4.26
CA LEU A 55 9.12 8.82 -3.67
C LEU A 55 9.02 10.13 -2.89
N ARG A 56 9.62 10.21 -1.70
CA ARG A 56 9.56 11.40 -0.83
C ARG A 56 9.96 12.70 -1.54
N ALA A 57 10.87 12.63 -2.51
CA ALA A 57 11.45 13.78 -3.18
C ALA A 57 10.83 14.10 -4.55
N THR A 58 9.88 13.32 -5.06
CA THR A 58 9.28 13.55 -6.38
C THR A 58 7.76 13.41 -6.36
N GLU A 59 7.11 14.13 -7.27
CA GLU A 59 5.67 13.99 -7.53
C GLU A 59 5.30 12.72 -8.31
N VAL A 60 6.24 11.77 -8.47
CA VAL A 60 5.93 10.49 -9.13
C VAL A 60 4.92 9.76 -8.25
N ARG A 61 3.66 9.79 -8.70
CA ARG A 61 2.53 9.10 -8.08
C ARG A 61 2.16 7.95 -9.01
N HIS A 62 2.58 6.75 -8.65
CA HIS A 62 2.02 5.55 -9.27
C HIS A 62 0.79 5.13 -8.46
N SER A 63 -0.31 4.85 -9.14
CA SER A 63 -1.55 4.44 -8.49
C SER A 63 -2.25 3.34 -9.24
N VAL A 64 -2.66 2.31 -8.52
CA VAL A 64 -3.51 1.23 -9.04
C VAL A 64 -4.76 1.11 -8.20
N THR A 65 -5.83 0.62 -8.80
CA THR A 65 -7.07 0.27 -8.11
C THR A 65 -7.44 -1.14 -8.54
N ALA A 66 -7.83 -1.97 -7.59
CA ALA A 66 -8.33 -3.31 -7.86
C ALA A 66 -9.54 -3.62 -6.97
N GLU A 67 -10.40 -4.50 -7.46
CA GLU A 67 -11.63 -4.90 -6.79
C GLU A 67 -11.74 -6.42 -6.77
N ALA A 68 -12.19 -6.98 -5.64
CA ALA A 68 -12.39 -8.42 -5.50
C ALA A 68 -13.46 -8.75 -4.45
N ALA A 69 -13.83 -10.03 -4.34
CA ALA A 69 -14.84 -10.49 -3.40
C ALA A 69 -14.40 -10.41 -1.92
N THR A 70 -13.08 -10.46 -1.65
CA THR A 70 -12.51 -10.36 -0.29
C THR A 70 -11.45 -9.27 -0.22
N ARG A 71 -11.14 -8.78 0.99
CA ARG A 71 -10.08 -7.78 1.20
C ARG A 71 -8.72 -8.31 0.77
N VAL A 72 -8.41 -9.56 1.11
CA VAL A 72 -7.17 -10.24 0.74
C VAL A 72 -7.05 -10.33 -0.78
N ASP A 73 -8.10 -10.80 -1.45
CA ASP A 73 -8.07 -10.91 -2.92
C ASP A 73 -7.95 -9.55 -3.59
N ALA A 74 -8.54 -8.50 -3.02
CA ALA A 74 -8.44 -7.14 -3.57
C ALA A 74 -7.03 -6.58 -3.42
N VAL A 75 -6.34 -6.86 -2.29
CA VAL A 75 -4.93 -6.50 -2.12
C VAL A 75 -4.03 -7.28 -3.08
N ARG A 76 -4.28 -8.58 -3.27
CA ARG A 76 -3.52 -9.39 -4.25
C ARG A 76 -3.75 -8.93 -5.68
N ALA A 77 -4.98 -8.58 -6.03
CA ALA A 77 -5.28 -8.01 -7.34
C ALA A 77 -4.57 -6.67 -7.53
N ALA A 78 -4.53 -5.80 -6.52
CA ALA A 78 -3.75 -4.56 -6.57
C ALA A 78 -2.25 -4.83 -6.74
N ALA A 79 -1.69 -5.87 -6.10
CA ALA A 79 -0.31 -6.29 -6.27
C ALA A 79 0.00 -6.74 -7.71
N VAL A 80 -0.93 -7.50 -8.32
CA VAL A 80 -0.81 -7.92 -9.72
C VAL A 80 -0.85 -6.72 -10.67
N GLU A 81 -1.76 -5.77 -10.46
CA GLU A 81 -1.81 -4.53 -11.25
C GLU A 81 -0.55 -3.69 -11.07
N TRP A 82 -0.04 -3.56 -9.84
CA TRP A 82 1.20 -2.86 -9.54
C TRP A 82 2.40 -3.47 -10.27
N ALA A 83 2.47 -4.80 -10.32
CA ALA A 83 3.57 -5.52 -10.97
C ALA A 83 3.54 -5.41 -12.52
N LYS A 84 2.38 -5.07 -13.11
CA LYS A 84 2.28 -4.80 -14.56
C LYS A 84 2.92 -3.46 -14.94
N ASP A 85 3.08 -2.55 -13.98
CA ASP A 85 3.72 -1.27 -14.24
C ASP A 85 5.23 -1.45 -14.49
N THR A 86 5.73 -0.79 -15.53
CA THR A 86 7.13 -0.88 -15.95
C THR A 86 8.05 0.07 -15.19
N ASP A 87 7.52 1.01 -14.40
CA ASP A 87 8.31 1.92 -13.58
C ASP A 87 8.80 1.22 -12.31
N ARG A 88 9.95 0.55 -12.46
CA ARG A 88 10.64 -0.19 -11.39
C ARG A 88 11.17 0.68 -10.25
N ARG A 89 10.92 2.00 -10.25
CA ARG A 89 11.37 2.91 -9.19
C ARG A 89 10.62 2.69 -7.87
N LEU A 90 9.42 2.13 -7.92
CA LEU A 90 8.62 1.81 -6.73
C LEU A 90 8.50 0.29 -6.56
N ALA A 91 9.41 -0.27 -5.76
CA ALA A 91 9.50 -1.69 -5.49
C ALA A 91 9.07 -1.98 -4.05
N PHE A 92 7.84 -2.43 -3.87
CA PHE A 92 7.30 -2.86 -2.58
C PHE A 92 7.13 -4.38 -2.54
N ASP A 93 7.48 -4.99 -1.41
CA ASP A 93 7.17 -6.39 -1.14
C ASP A 93 5.70 -6.51 -0.72
N TRP A 94 4.85 -6.88 -1.67
CA TRP A 94 3.42 -7.06 -1.46
C TRP A 94 3.05 -8.20 -0.51
N GLN A 95 3.92 -9.20 -0.35
CA GLN A 95 3.70 -10.26 0.64
C GLN A 95 3.95 -9.73 2.05
N ALA A 96 4.98 -8.89 2.24
CA ALA A 96 5.22 -8.20 3.50
C ALA A 96 4.06 -7.24 3.84
N ILE A 97 3.52 -6.53 2.84
CA ILE A 97 2.32 -5.68 2.99
C ILE A 97 1.12 -6.50 3.48
N GLU A 98 0.79 -7.61 2.80
CA GLU A 98 -0.33 -8.49 3.18
C GLU A 98 -0.18 -8.95 4.64
N THR A 99 1.03 -9.37 5.03
CA THR A 99 1.34 -9.80 6.40
C THR A 99 1.12 -8.68 7.42
N LEU A 100 1.61 -7.47 7.12
CA LEU A 100 1.44 -6.30 8.00
C LEU A 100 -0.02 -5.90 8.14
N LEU A 101 -0.78 -5.91 7.04
CA LEU A 101 -2.22 -5.62 7.03
C LEU A 101 -3.01 -6.67 7.82
N GLY A 102 -2.66 -7.95 7.71
CA GLY A 102 -3.23 -9.02 8.52
C GLY A 102 -2.97 -8.83 10.02
N GLY A 103 -1.77 -8.37 10.39
CA GLY A 103 -1.40 -8.07 11.77
C GLY A 103 -2.25 -6.97 12.42
N VAL A 104 -2.74 -6.01 11.63
CA VAL A 104 -3.62 -4.91 12.08
C VAL A 104 -5.11 -5.17 11.84
N LYS A 105 -5.49 -6.41 11.48
CA LYS A 105 -6.89 -6.81 11.17
C LYS A 105 -7.53 -6.02 10.03
N ALA A 106 -6.71 -5.54 9.10
CA ALA A 106 -7.18 -4.86 7.89
C ALA A 106 -7.69 -5.86 6.83
N LEU A 107 -7.22 -7.11 6.88
CA LEU A 107 -7.58 -8.21 5.97
C LEU A 107 -8.50 -9.23 6.61
#